data_AF-A0A495ZYN1-F1
#
_entry.id   AF-A0A495ZYN1-F1
#
_cell.length_a   1.000
_cell.length_b   1.000
_cell.length_c   1.000
_cell.angle_alpha   90.00
_cell.angle_beta   90.00
_cell.angle_gamma   90.00
#
_symmetry.space_group_name_H-M   'P 1'
#
loop_
_entity.id
_entity.type
_entity.pdbx_description
1 polymer ?
#
loop_
_entity_poly.entity_id
_entity_poly.type
_entity_poly.pdbx_seq_one_letter_code
_entity_poly.pdbx_strand_id
1 'polypeptide(L)'
;MKLRLREKLKYMLFGGLLTLAGFMLGNMNNNTEAQFGYETIDKLTVEELIVRKDIRVMSNDMDPRVHISWDRNGGRVVTYGPKGMGAASLLVAEGNGVLTTQGSKEKAGASLMVNEGGGVLSLFAPDGNARIVLGISEGDGVAYLVNKFEEARVLKP
;
A
#
# COMPACT_ATOMS: atom_id res chain seq x y z
N MET A 1 60.15 45.05 1.57
CA MET A 1 58.89 44.33 1.86
C MET A 1 59.22 42.94 2.40
N LYS A 2 59.25 42.73 3.73
CA LYS A 2 59.54 41.40 4.30
C LYS A 2 58.34 40.49 4.05
N LEU A 3 58.52 39.47 3.22
CA LEU A 3 57.52 38.45 2.94
C LEU A 3 57.14 37.73 4.24
N ARG A 4 55.94 38.00 4.75
CA ARG A 4 55.34 37.28 5.90
C ARG A 4 54.83 35.91 5.45
N LEU A 5 55.72 35.11 4.87
CA LEU A 5 55.41 33.81 4.27
C LEU A 5 54.78 32.86 5.29
N ARG A 6 55.26 32.89 6.54
CA ARG A 6 54.73 32.10 7.65
C ARG A 6 53.27 32.45 7.98
N GLU A 7 52.89 33.72 7.94
CA GLU A 7 51.51 34.15 8.19
C GLU A 7 50.60 33.71 7.05
N LYS A 8 51.04 33.90 5.80
CA LYS A 8 50.28 33.44 4.62
C LYS A 8 50.04 31.94 4.61
N LEU A 9 51.05 31.14 4.96
CA LEU A 9 50.92 29.68 5.07
C LEU A 9 49.91 29.26 6.14
N LYS A 10 49.88 29.96 7.30
CA LYS A 10 48.88 29.71 8.35
C LYS A 10 47.46 29.98 7.86
N TYR A 11 47.23 31.09 7.16
CA TYR A 11 45.91 31.41 6.62
C TYR A 11 45.47 30.44 5.51
N MET A 12 46.39 30.00 4.64
CA MET A 12 46.08 28.99 3.62
C MET A 12 45.72 27.64 4.24
N LEU A 13 46.47 27.18 5.25
CA LEU A 13 46.17 25.94 5.96
C LEU A 13 44.82 26.03 6.68
N PHE A 14 44.56 27.14 7.37
CA PHE A 14 43.31 27.36 8.08
C PHE A 14 42.11 27.42 7.13
N GLY A 15 42.24 28.12 5.99
CA GLY A 15 41.21 28.15 4.95
C GLY A 15 40.96 26.77 4.32
N GLY A 16 42.02 25.98 4.11
CA GLY A 16 41.90 24.59 3.65
C GLY A 16 41.16 23.70 4.64
N LEU A 17 41.47 23.83 5.94
CA LEU A 17 40.79 23.08 7.01
C LEU A 17 39.32 23.48 7.14
N LEU A 18 39.00 24.77 7.03
CA LEU A 18 37.62 25.26 7.02
C LEU A 18 36.83 24.73 5.82
N THR A 19 37.44 24.72 4.64
CA THR A 19 36.81 24.21 3.41
C THR A 19 36.56 22.71 3.52
N LEU A 20 37.53 21.95 4.04
CA LEU A 20 37.41 20.52 4.26
C LEU A 20 36.32 20.20 5.31
N ALA A 21 36.29 20.94 6.41
CA ALA A 21 35.25 20.80 7.44
C ALA A 21 33.86 21.12 6.88
N GLY A 22 33.72 22.19 6.10
CA GLY A 22 32.47 22.54 5.42
C GLY A 22 32.01 21.48 4.43
N PHE A 23 32.94 20.90 3.66
CA PHE A 23 32.64 19.80 2.73
C PHE A 23 32.20 18.53 3.47
N MET A 24 32.88 18.15 4.55
CA MET A 24 32.51 17.00 5.37
C MET A 24 31.14 17.20 6.02
N LEU A 25 30.92 18.34 6.67
CA LEU A 25 29.64 18.66 7.32
C LEU A 25 28.48 18.77 6.33
N GLY A 26 28.72 19.35 5.14
CA GLY A 26 27.72 19.47 4.08
C GLY A 26 27.35 18.13 3.45
N ASN A 27 28.31 17.21 3.30
CA ASN A 27 28.07 15.88 2.73
C ASN A 27 27.66 14.82 3.76
N MET A 28 27.77 15.10 5.06
CA MET A 28 27.23 14.23 6.10
C MET A 28 25.70 14.10 6.05
N ASN A 29 25.02 14.89 5.20
CA ASN A 29 23.56 14.87 5.08
C ASN A 29 23.04 14.75 3.63
N ASN A 30 23.71 13.97 2.78
CA ASN A 30 23.16 13.62 1.46
C ASN A 30 21.97 12.64 1.52
N ASN A 31 21.72 12.06 2.69
CA ASN A 31 20.46 11.42 3.04
C ASN A 31 19.78 12.31 4.07
N THR A 32 18.88 13.20 3.63
CA THR A 32 17.86 13.76 4.52
C THR A 32 16.90 12.62 4.87
N GLU A 33 17.32 11.73 5.78
CA GLU A 33 16.36 10.94 6.53
C GLU A 33 15.60 11.95 7.38
N ALA A 34 14.28 12.04 7.16
CA ALA A 34 13.40 12.74 8.07
C ALA A 34 13.75 12.27 9.49
N GLN A 35 14.02 13.25 10.35
CA GLN A 35 14.29 13.14 11.78
C GLN A 35 13.89 11.77 12.36
N PHE A 36 14.88 10.98 12.80
CA PHE A 36 14.60 9.75 13.55
C PHE A 36 13.89 10.12 14.86
N GLY A 37 12.57 10.00 14.86
CA GLY A 37 11.70 10.32 15.98
C GLY A 37 10.24 10.19 15.56
N TYR A 38 9.39 9.75 16.49
CA TYR A 38 7.95 9.84 16.31
C TYR A 38 7.54 11.24 16.78
N GLU A 39 7.26 12.15 15.86
CA GLU A 39 6.57 13.39 16.20
C GLU A 39 5.07 13.17 16.07
N THR A 40 4.33 13.44 17.14
CA THR A 40 2.87 13.45 17.09
C THR A 40 2.43 14.69 16.34
N ILE A 41 1.88 14.49 15.14
CA ILE A 41 1.25 15.55 14.36
C ILE A 41 -0.26 15.41 14.55
N ASP A 42 -0.89 16.34 15.27
CA ASP A 42 -2.33 16.33 15.51
C ASP A 42 -3.13 16.48 14.21
N LYS A 43 -2.59 17.20 13.23
CA LYS A 43 -3.21 17.40 11.91
C LYS A 43 -2.14 17.61 10.83
N LEU A 44 -2.15 16.74 9.83
CA LEU A 44 -1.41 16.92 8.58
C LEU A 44 -2.39 17.35 7.49
N THR A 45 -2.10 18.45 6.80
CA THR A 45 -2.85 18.87 5.61
C THR A 45 -1.84 19.14 4.52
N VAL A 46 -1.96 18.40 3.43
CA VAL A 46 -1.10 18.50 2.25
C VAL A 46 -1.99 18.54 1.02
N GLU A 47 -1.55 19.27 0.00
CA GLU A 47 -2.23 19.30 -1.30
C GLU A 47 -2.00 18.01 -2.07
N GLU A 48 -0.75 17.51 -2.05
CA GLU A 48 -0.34 16.27 -2.68
C GLU A 48 0.54 15.46 -1.72
N LEU A 49 0.33 14.14 -1.69
CA LEU A 49 1.13 13.20 -0.93
C LEU A 49 1.71 12.13 -1.86
N ILE A 50 3.00 12.22 -2.16
CA ILE A 50 3.73 11.21 -2.95
C ILE A 50 4.53 10.33 -1.99
N VAL A 51 4.22 9.03 -1.95
CA VAL A 51 4.89 8.04 -1.09
C VAL A 51 5.68 7.03 -1.91
N ARG A 52 6.85 6.63 -1.39
CA ARG A 52 7.72 5.59 -1.99
C ARG A 52 7.67 4.26 -1.24
N LYS A 53 6.97 4.23 -0.10
CA LYS A 53 6.78 3.04 0.75
C LYS A 53 5.32 2.97 1.19
N ASP A 54 4.93 1.80 1.63
CA ASP A 54 3.59 1.52 2.17
C ASP A 54 3.10 2.59 3.15
N ILE A 55 1.80 2.89 3.07
CA ILE A 55 1.08 3.67 4.07
C ILE A 55 0.34 2.69 4.98
N ARG A 56 0.51 2.82 6.28
CA ARG A 56 -0.21 2.04 7.29
C ARG A 56 -0.96 2.95 8.23
N VAL A 57 -2.25 2.71 8.37
CA VAL A 57 -3.09 3.31 9.41
C VAL A 57 -3.21 2.28 10.52
N MET A 58 -2.76 2.63 11.71
CA MET A 58 -2.74 1.76 12.88
C MET A 58 -3.75 2.24 13.92
N SER A 59 -4.23 1.33 14.77
CA SER A 59 -4.93 1.69 16.01
C SER A 59 -3.95 2.21 17.06
N ASN A 60 -4.49 2.72 18.17
CA ASN A 60 -3.70 3.06 19.36
C ASN A 60 -2.94 1.86 19.92
N ASP A 61 -3.46 0.65 19.73
CA ASP A 61 -2.87 -0.61 20.19
C ASP A 61 -1.86 -1.19 19.17
N MET A 62 -1.51 -0.43 18.13
CA MET A 62 -0.61 -0.86 17.04
C MET A 62 -1.16 -2.03 16.20
N ASP A 63 -2.49 -2.22 16.18
CA ASP A 63 -3.13 -3.12 15.22
C ASP A 63 -3.33 -2.38 13.88
N PRO A 64 -3.03 -3.00 12.73
CA PRO A 64 -3.32 -2.38 11.45
C PRO A 64 -4.83 -2.20 11.26
N ARG A 65 -5.23 -1.09 10.63
CA ARG A 65 -6.60 -0.79 10.22
C ARG A 65 -6.71 -0.64 8.71
N VAL A 66 -5.71 0.00 8.10
CA VAL A 66 -5.58 0.13 6.65
C VAL A 66 -4.12 -0.06 6.26
N HIS A 67 -3.87 -0.78 5.19
CA HIS A 67 -2.55 -0.91 4.57
C HIS A 67 -2.67 -0.65 3.08
N ILE A 68 -2.02 0.42 2.61
CA ILE A 68 -1.88 0.75 1.20
C ILE A 68 -0.45 0.37 0.81
N SER A 69 -0.31 -0.54 -0.13
CA SER A 69 0.97 -1.11 -0.54
C SER A 69 0.99 -1.31 -2.05
N TRP A 70 2.18 -1.42 -2.62
CA TRP A 70 2.36 -1.76 -4.01
C TRP A 70 3.65 -2.52 -4.21
N ASP A 71 3.67 -3.37 -5.23
CA ASP A 71 4.87 -4.07 -5.68
C ASP A 71 4.90 -4.11 -7.22
N ARG A 72 5.81 -4.91 -7.78
CA ARG A 72 5.94 -5.08 -9.24
C ARG A 72 4.68 -5.62 -9.92
N ASN A 73 3.77 -6.22 -9.17
CA ASN A 73 2.54 -6.84 -9.66
C ASN A 73 1.33 -5.91 -9.55
N GLY A 74 1.46 -4.76 -8.86
CA GLY A 74 0.41 -3.76 -8.79
C GLY A 74 0.17 -3.19 -7.40
N GLY A 75 -0.97 -2.51 -7.26
CA GLY A 75 -1.39 -1.82 -6.04
C GLY A 75 -2.37 -2.65 -5.23
N ARG A 76 -2.31 -2.49 -3.90
CA ARG A 76 -3.21 -3.15 -2.95
C ARG A 76 -3.61 -2.22 -1.82
N VAL A 77 -4.90 -2.23 -1.50
CA VAL A 77 -5.46 -1.64 -0.28
C VAL A 77 -6.11 -2.74 0.54
N VAL A 78 -5.69 -2.92 1.78
CA VAL A 78 -6.30 -3.86 2.73
C VAL A 78 -6.86 -3.09 3.90
N THR A 79 -8.11 -3.36 4.25
CA THR A 79 -8.71 -2.94 5.52
C THR A 79 -8.76 -4.12 6.47
N TYR A 80 -8.57 -3.84 7.74
CA TYR A 80 -8.54 -4.84 8.80
C TYR A 80 -9.64 -4.58 9.82
N GLY A 81 -10.31 -5.65 10.22
CA GLY A 81 -11.25 -5.68 11.32
C GLY A 81 -10.56 -5.72 12.69
N PRO A 82 -11.30 -6.10 13.74
CA PRO A 82 -10.73 -6.30 15.07
C PRO A 82 -9.56 -7.28 15.06
N LYS A 83 -8.53 -7.02 15.89
CA LYS A 83 -7.34 -7.88 16.06
C LYS A 83 -6.53 -8.11 14.79
N GLY A 84 -6.55 -7.18 13.83
CA GLY A 84 -5.76 -7.26 12.61
C GLY A 84 -6.22 -8.34 11.62
N MET A 85 -7.43 -8.87 11.76
CA MET A 85 -8.00 -9.78 10.76
C MET A 85 -8.37 -9.01 9.49
N GLY A 86 -8.06 -9.52 8.30
CA GLY A 86 -8.46 -8.87 7.05
C GLY A 86 -9.99 -8.73 6.97
N ALA A 87 -10.49 -7.55 6.62
CA ALA A 87 -11.93 -7.31 6.46
C ALA A 87 -12.30 -7.14 4.99
N ALA A 88 -11.49 -6.41 4.23
CA ALA A 88 -11.66 -6.28 2.79
C ALA A 88 -10.34 -5.93 2.12
N SER A 89 -10.18 -6.32 0.87
CA SER A 89 -9.02 -5.99 0.05
C SER A 89 -9.43 -5.58 -1.36
N LEU A 90 -8.78 -4.54 -1.87
CA LEU A 90 -8.74 -4.18 -3.28
C LEU A 90 -7.32 -4.47 -3.78
N LEU A 91 -7.22 -5.23 -4.87
CA LEU A 91 -5.99 -5.52 -5.58
C LEU A 91 -6.20 -5.08 -7.03
N VAL A 92 -5.26 -4.32 -7.57
CA VAL A 92 -5.24 -3.95 -8.98
C VAL A 92 -3.87 -4.32 -9.53
N ALA A 93 -3.86 -5.23 -10.49
CA ALA A 93 -2.70 -5.70 -11.23
C ALA A 93 -2.89 -5.39 -12.71
N GLU A 94 -1.84 -5.58 -13.51
CA GLU A 94 -1.92 -5.38 -14.96
C GLU A 94 -3.04 -6.24 -15.56
N GLY A 95 -4.00 -5.58 -16.21
CA GLY A 95 -5.17 -6.22 -16.83
C GLY A 95 -6.18 -6.87 -15.87
N ASN A 96 -6.01 -6.76 -14.54
CA ASN A 96 -6.83 -7.47 -13.56
C ASN A 96 -7.16 -6.63 -12.32
N GLY A 97 -8.42 -6.67 -11.87
CA GLY A 97 -8.87 -6.08 -10.62
C GLY A 97 -9.59 -7.11 -9.77
N VAL A 98 -9.27 -7.16 -8.47
CA VAL A 98 -9.93 -8.03 -7.49
C VAL A 98 -10.35 -7.20 -6.28
N LEU A 99 -11.64 -7.24 -5.94
CA LEU A 99 -12.18 -6.77 -4.68
C LEU A 99 -12.68 -7.98 -3.90
N THR A 100 -12.28 -8.13 -2.64
CA THR A 100 -12.78 -9.20 -1.77
C THR A 100 -13.17 -8.62 -0.43
N THR A 101 -14.27 -9.09 0.13
CA THR A 101 -14.65 -8.85 1.53
C THR A 101 -14.65 -10.16 2.27
N GLN A 102 -14.19 -10.14 3.51
CA GLN A 102 -14.26 -11.28 4.40
C GLN A 102 -15.62 -11.31 5.11
N GLY A 103 -16.21 -12.49 5.16
CA GLY A 103 -17.35 -12.83 5.99
C GLY A 103 -16.91 -13.38 7.34
N SER A 104 -17.78 -14.16 7.98
CA SER A 104 -17.48 -14.78 9.27
C SER A 104 -16.28 -15.74 9.18
N LYS A 105 -15.42 -15.74 10.20
CA LYS A 105 -14.33 -16.72 10.38
C LYS A 105 -13.27 -16.70 9.26
N GLU A 106 -12.85 -15.52 8.82
CA GLU A 106 -11.75 -15.33 7.87
C GLU A 106 -11.97 -15.92 6.47
N LYS A 107 -13.22 -16.30 6.16
CA LYS A 107 -13.61 -16.77 4.82
C LYS A 107 -14.05 -15.59 3.98
N ALA A 108 -13.84 -15.64 2.67
CA ALA A 108 -14.44 -14.66 1.76
C ALA A 108 -15.97 -14.69 1.92
N GLY A 109 -16.59 -13.51 2.03
CA GLY A 109 -18.04 -13.33 2.01
C GLY A 109 -18.52 -12.90 0.63
N ALA A 110 -17.74 -12.04 -0.04
CA ALA A 110 -17.97 -11.66 -1.42
C ALA A 110 -16.63 -11.45 -2.15
N SER A 111 -16.63 -11.68 -3.46
CA SER A 111 -15.49 -11.36 -4.33
C SER A 111 -15.99 -10.86 -5.68
N LEU A 112 -15.34 -9.82 -6.20
CA LEU A 112 -15.49 -9.32 -7.55
C LEU A 112 -14.12 -9.40 -8.22
N MET A 113 -14.04 -10.10 -9.34
CA MET A 113 -12.86 -10.15 -10.19
C MET A 113 -13.24 -9.61 -11.57
N VAL A 114 -12.40 -8.76 -12.13
CA VAL A 114 -12.55 -8.21 -13.48
C VAL A 114 -11.21 -8.31 -14.19
N ASN A 115 -11.25 -8.76 -15.45
CA ASN A 115 -10.09 -8.85 -16.33
C ASN A 115 -10.48 -8.57 -17.78
N GLU A 116 -9.52 -8.67 -18.71
CA GLU A 116 -9.74 -8.41 -20.14
C GLU A 116 -10.83 -9.31 -20.76
N GLY A 117 -11.00 -10.53 -20.25
CA GLY A 117 -11.99 -11.48 -20.74
C GLY A 117 -13.40 -11.31 -20.16
N GLY A 118 -13.54 -10.51 -19.10
CA GLY A 118 -14.82 -10.26 -18.45
C GLY A 118 -14.73 -10.13 -16.94
N GLY A 119 -15.77 -10.56 -16.22
CA GLY A 119 -15.82 -10.40 -14.77
C GLY A 119 -16.75 -11.37 -14.06
N VAL A 120 -16.43 -11.65 -12.81
CA VAL A 120 -17.18 -12.56 -11.94
C VAL A 120 -17.41 -11.90 -10.59
N LEU A 121 -18.67 -11.84 -10.18
CA LEU A 121 -19.10 -11.53 -8.82
C LEU A 121 -19.58 -12.81 -8.15
N SER A 122 -19.02 -13.14 -6.99
CA SER A 122 -19.37 -14.31 -6.20
C SER A 122 -19.75 -13.90 -4.78
N LEU A 123 -20.85 -14.44 -4.25
CA LEU A 123 -21.22 -14.38 -2.84
C LEU A 123 -21.12 -15.76 -2.22
N PHE A 124 -20.51 -15.84 -1.04
CA PHE A 124 -20.15 -17.09 -0.39
C PHE A 124 -21.02 -17.32 0.85
N ALA A 125 -21.37 -18.58 1.08
CA ALA A 125 -21.96 -19.01 2.35
C ALA A 125 -20.90 -19.11 3.46
N PRO A 126 -21.29 -19.24 4.74
CA PRO A 126 -20.36 -19.39 5.86
C PRO A 126 -19.44 -20.64 5.79
N ASP A 127 -19.81 -21.62 4.97
CA ASP A 127 -18.97 -22.78 4.65
C ASP A 127 -17.81 -22.43 3.70
N GLY A 128 -17.83 -21.26 3.06
CA GLY A 128 -16.83 -20.78 2.10
C GLY A 128 -17.15 -21.13 0.65
N ASN A 129 -18.31 -21.73 0.38
CA ASN A 129 -18.74 -22.09 -0.97
C ASN A 129 -19.56 -20.96 -1.59
N ALA A 130 -19.30 -20.65 -2.86
CA ALA A 130 -20.08 -19.67 -3.60
C ALA A 130 -21.54 -20.15 -3.77
N ARG A 131 -22.50 -19.34 -3.35
CA ARG A 131 -23.94 -19.62 -3.49
C ARG A 131 -24.62 -18.76 -4.54
N ILE A 132 -24.02 -17.64 -4.89
CA ILE A 132 -24.50 -16.74 -5.94
C ILE A 132 -23.29 -16.37 -6.78
N VAL A 133 -23.40 -16.58 -8.08
CA VAL A 133 -22.35 -16.18 -9.04
C VAL A 133 -23.00 -15.49 -10.22
N LEU A 134 -22.46 -14.32 -10.55
CA LEU A 134 -22.75 -13.56 -11.76
C LEU A 134 -21.45 -13.43 -12.55
N GLY A 135 -21.38 -14.08 -13.70
CA GLY A 135 -20.25 -14.05 -14.60
C GLY A 135 -20.61 -13.42 -15.94
N ILE A 136 -19.69 -12.67 -16.51
CA ILE A 136 -19.76 -12.17 -17.89
C ILE A 136 -18.45 -12.56 -18.56
N SER A 137 -18.53 -13.17 -19.74
CA SER A 137 -17.37 -13.53 -20.56
C SER A 137 -17.72 -13.41 -22.03
N GLU A 138 -16.93 -12.67 -22.80
CA GLU A 138 -16.95 -12.64 -24.28
C GLU A 138 -18.35 -12.60 -24.94
N GLY A 139 -19.29 -11.81 -24.38
CA GLY A 139 -20.63 -11.60 -24.95
C GLY A 139 -21.74 -12.42 -24.30
N ASP A 140 -21.42 -13.42 -23.48
CA ASP A 140 -22.38 -14.20 -22.72
C ASP A 140 -22.36 -13.83 -21.23
N GLY A 141 -23.54 -13.80 -20.64
CA GLY A 141 -23.74 -13.62 -19.20
C GLY A 141 -24.32 -14.88 -18.58
N VAL A 142 -23.75 -15.30 -17.44
CA VAL A 142 -24.30 -16.37 -16.63
C VAL A 142 -24.61 -15.84 -15.23
N ALA A 143 -25.80 -16.13 -14.73
CA ALA A 143 -26.14 -15.96 -13.33
C ALA A 143 -26.63 -17.30 -12.81
N TYR A 144 -26.13 -17.76 -11.67
CA TYR A 144 -26.65 -18.97 -11.04
C TYR A 144 -26.70 -18.86 -9.51
N LEU A 145 -27.63 -19.63 -8.95
CA LEU A 145 -27.81 -19.83 -7.53
C LEU A 145 -27.52 -21.29 -7.18
N VAL A 146 -26.79 -21.53 -6.10
CA VAL A 146 -26.54 -22.88 -5.57
C VAL A 146 -27.32 -23.04 -4.28
N ASN A 147 -28.18 -24.06 -4.22
CA ASN A 147 -28.96 -24.34 -3.02
C ASN A 147 -28.14 -25.14 -1.97
N LYS A 148 -28.76 -25.44 -0.82
CA LYS A 148 -28.12 -26.21 0.27
C LYS A 148 -27.78 -27.67 -0.07
N PHE A 149 -28.25 -28.16 -1.21
CA PHE A 149 -28.00 -29.51 -1.73
C PHE A 149 -26.93 -29.50 -2.84
N GLU A 150 -26.22 -28.38 -3.03
CA GLU A 150 -25.22 -28.18 -4.08
C GLU A 150 -25.78 -28.19 -5.51
N GLU A 151 -27.10 -28.02 -5.66
CA GLU A 151 -27.72 -27.93 -6.97
C GLU A 151 -27.63 -26.50 -7.50
N ALA A 152 -26.99 -26.33 -8.66
CA ALA A 152 -26.90 -25.06 -9.35
C ALA A 152 -28.11 -24.84 -10.27
N ARG A 153 -28.75 -23.68 -10.13
CA ARG A 153 -29.82 -23.21 -11.02
C ARG A 153 -29.35 -21.97 -11.77
N VAL A 154 -29.17 -22.11 -13.08
CA VAL A 154 -28.94 -20.97 -13.97
C VAL A 154 -30.21 -20.13 -14.04
N LEU A 155 -30.08 -18.84 -13.75
CA LEU A 155 -31.11 -17.83 -13.93
C LEU A 155 -31.10 -17.43 -15.40
N LYS A 156 -32.18 -17.77 -16.11
CA LYS A 156 -32.38 -17.28 -17.46
C LYS A 156 -32.90 -15.83 -17.36
N PRO A 157 -32.45 -14.93 -18.24
CA PRO A 157 -33.06 -13.61 -18.38
C PRO A 157 -34.55 -13.71 -18.73
#